data_AF-A0A3M7MAW5-F1
#
_entry.id   AF-A0A3M7MAW5-F1
#
_cell.length_a   1.000
_cell.length_b   1.000
_cell.length_c   1.000
_cell.angle_alpha   90.00
_cell.angle_beta   90.00
_cell.angle_gamma   90.00
#
_symmetry.space_group_name_H-M   'P 1'
#
loop_
_entity.id
_entity.type
_entity.pdbx_description
1 polymer ?
#
loop_
_entity_poly.entity_id
_entity_poly.type
_entity_poly.pdbx_seq_one_letter_code
_entity_poly.pdbx_strand_id
1 'polypeptide(L)'
;MRAAIIEMARTRSKPNKAAPKASTPEEPPVSTAKPLPAGTSNPPKLFVLPKDASKDARIVTLDNPANATPSRYFFCPEKGFYEFTRIAAPKKDCRSWLITGEPSENQDEQPTEEKQDPARIGSGYINKTADLFIATPMDTLFLILPALAPKSTKDTKQHFLALEDYLDKLSSSCSHWKALLSQYPSLKPLVERRMRVLCDTVDAGDETMFRISMEKLSGVLLKKAERMVKRGLPPSMEDKLVKTALEVPVMNIKREEESTVSTTEQTFTETTTTTTTTTTPSHSAAYPTTSAGSAQSKKTTTR
;
A
#
# COMPACT_ATOMS: atom_id res chain seq x y z
N MET A 1 -33.76 -75.83 3.42
CA MET A 1 -35.06 -75.13 3.39
C MET A 1 -35.21 -74.34 4.68
N ARG A 2 -35.09 -73.01 4.60
CA ARG A 2 -35.51 -72.08 5.65
C ARG A 2 -36.83 -71.47 5.20
N ALA A 3 -37.81 -71.38 6.10
CA ALA A 3 -38.95 -70.48 5.98
C ALA A 3 -39.09 -69.73 7.31
N ALA A 4 -39.21 -68.41 7.18
CA ALA A 4 -39.34 -67.37 8.21
C ALA A 4 -40.78 -67.34 8.79
N ILE A 5 -41.16 -66.54 9.80
CA ILE A 5 -41.35 -65.07 9.80
C ILE A 5 -41.84 -64.67 11.22
N ILE A 6 -41.47 -63.48 11.72
CA ILE A 6 -42.29 -62.72 12.69
C ILE A 6 -42.53 -61.30 12.13
N GLU A 7 -43.82 -60.95 12.09
CA GLU A 7 -44.54 -59.65 12.08
C GLU A 7 -43.78 -58.37 12.55
N MET A 8 -44.15 -57.12 12.22
CA MET A 8 -45.49 -56.51 12.15
C MET A 8 -45.44 -55.08 11.53
N ALA A 9 -46.65 -54.54 11.26
CA ALA A 9 -47.07 -53.12 11.25
C ALA A 9 -47.27 -52.37 9.90
N ARG A 10 -48.56 -52.12 9.63
CA ARG A 10 -49.20 -51.33 8.54
C ARG A 10 -49.53 -49.91 9.00
N THR A 11 -49.43 -48.91 8.11
CA THR A 11 -50.39 -47.77 7.96
C THR A 11 -50.36 -47.27 6.50
N ARG A 12 -51.25 -47.76 5.62
CA ARG A 12 -52.50 -47.18 5.06
C ARG A 12 -52.37 -45.91 4.19
N SER A 13 -52.76 -46.05 2.93
CA SER A 13 -52.71 -45.11 1.79
C SER A 13 -54.11 -44.67 1.29
N LYS A 14 -54.12 -43.63 0.41
CA LYS A 14 -55.10 -43.21 -0.67
C LYS A 14 -55.85 -41.86 -0.47
N PRO A 15 -56.41 -41.21 -1.52
CA PRO A 15 -55.90 -40.91 -2.89
C PRO A 15 -56.24 -39.46 -3.41
N ASN A 16 -55.84 -39.20 -4.67
CA ASN A 16 -55.80 -37.99 -5.53
C ASN A 16 -57.14 -37.24 -5.87
N LYS A 17 -57.12 -35.89 -6.00
CA LYS A 17 -57.88 -35.14 -7.04
C LYS A 17 -57.48 -33.64 -7.23
N ALA A 18 -57.24 -33.28 -8.51
CA ALA A 18 -57.39 -32.00 -9.22
C ALA A 18 -56.36 -30.85 -9.08
N ALA A 19 -55.71 -30.55 -10.21
CA ALA A 19 -54.90 -29.35 -10.49
C ALA A 19 -55.76 -28.10 -10.77
N PRO A 20 -55.16 -26.89 -10.68
CA PRO A 20 -55.15 -26.05 -11.87
C PRO A 20 -53.81 -25.32 -12.14
N LYS A 21 -53.50 -25.27 -13.45
CA LYS A 21 -52.77 -24.27 -14.25
C LYS A 21 -51.35 -23.83 -13.83
N ALA A 22 -50.43 -24.23 -14.71
CA ALA A 22 -49.07 -23.75 -14.90
C ALA A 22 -48.99 -22.22 -15.04
N SER A 23 -48.15 -21.60 -14.22
CA SER A 23 -47.54 -20.30 -14.49
C SER A 23 -46.13 -20.55 -15.05
N THR A 24 -45.96 -20.19 -16.31
CA THR A 24 -44.71 -20.07 -17.06
C THR A 24 -43.58 -19.47 -16.20
N PRO A 25 -42.42 -20.13 -16.06
CA PRO A 25 -41.20 -19.49 -15.60
C PRO A 25 -40.66 -18.56 -16.70
N GLU A 26 -40.64 -17.27 -16.41
CA GLU A 26 -40.07 -16.21 -17.24
C GLU A 26 -38.54 -16.40 -17.31
N GLU A 27 -38.05 -16.74 -18.49
CA GLU A 27 -36.63 -16.89 -18.82
C GLU A 27 -35.94 -15.51 -18.77
N PRO A 28 -34.73 -15.39 -18.19
CA PRO A 28 -33.97 -14.14 -18.25
C PRO A 28 -33.62 -13.79 -19.72
N PRO A 29 -33.59 -12.51 -20.12
CA PRO A 29 -33.37 -12.13 -21.50
C PRO A 29 -32.01 -12.62 -21.99
N VAL A 30 -32.04 -13.51 -22.99
CA VAL A 30 -30.86 -14.01 -23.68
C VAL A 30 -30.21 -12.85 -24.43
N SER A 31 -29.08 -12.37 -23.91
CA SER A 31 -28.23 -11.40 -24.58
C SER A 31 -27.81 -11.95 -25.95
N THR A 32 -28.31 -11.32 -27.01
CA THR A 32 -27.93 -11.58 -28.42
C THR A 32 -26.59 -10.97 -28.83
N ALA A 33 -25.83 -10.42 -27.87
CA ALA A 33 -24.52 -9.87 -28.15
C ALA A 33 -23.53 -10.98 -28.51
N LYS A 34 -23.01 -10.92 -29.75
CA LYS A 34 -21.88 -11.74 -30.21
C LYS A 34 -20.74 -11.60 -29.18
N PRO A 35 -20.18 -12.70 -28.65
CA PRO A 35 -19.12 -12.60 -27.66
C PRO A 35 -17.94 -11.84 -28.26
N LEU A 36 -17.51 -10.78 -27.57
CA LEU A 36 -16.31 -10.04 -27.96
C LEU A 36 -15.13 -11.01 -27.97
N PRO A 37 -14.21 -10.86 -28.93
CA PRO A 37 -13.06 -11.73 -28.99
C PRO A 37 -12.24 -11.62 -27.70
N ALA A 38 -11.53 -12.72 -27.39
CA ALA A 38 -10.72 -12.79 -26.19
C ALA A 38 -9.75 -11.61 -26.14
N GLY A 39 -9.58 -11.03 -24.94
CA GLY A 39 -8.60 -9.97 -24.76
C GLY A 39 -7.20 -10.54 -24.99
N THR A 40 -6.32 -9.69 -25.48
CA THR A 40 -4.93 -10.02 -25.77
C THR A 40 -4.18 -10.33 -24.48
N SER A 41 -3.22 -11.24 -24.55
CA SER A 41 -2.51 -11.74 -23.38
C SER A 41 -1.54 -10.72 -22.77
N ASN A 42 -1.10 -9.73 -23.56
CA ASN A 42 -0.16 -8.70 -23.12
C ASN A 42 -0.58 -7.32 -23.65
N PRO A 43 -1.54 -6.65 -22.99
CA PRO A 43 -1.96 -5.33 -23.41
C PRO A 43 -0.89 -4.25 -23.16
N PRO A 44 -0.80 -3.24 -24.04
CA PRO A 44 0.01 -2.05 -23.83
C PRO A 44 -0.44 -1.34 -22.55
N LYS A 45 0.53 -0.91 -21.76
CA LYS A 45 0.31 -0.17 -20.51
C LYS A 45 0.62 1.30 -20.71
N LEU A 46 -0.20 2.17 -20.14
CA LEU A 46 0.00 3.61 -20.22
C LEU A 46 0.91 4.07 -19.07
N PHE A 47 1.99 4.76 -19.44
CA PHE A 47 2.94 5.35 -18.50
C PHE A 47 3.05 6.85 -18.73
N VAL A 48 3.04 7.63 -17.65
CA VAL A 48 3.45 9.03 -17.64
C VAL A 48 4.86 9.11 -17.07
N LEU A 49 5.82 9.43 -17.93
CA LEU A 49 7.24 9.52 -17.58
C LEU A 49 7.71 10.99 -17.49
N PRO A 50 8.78 11.27 -16.74
CA PRO A 50 9.39 12.61 -16.71
C PRO A 50 9.90 13.00 -18.10
N LYS A 51 9.66 14.24 -18.52
CA LYS A 51 10.00 14.72 -19.87
C LYS A 51 11.50 14.67 -20.17
N ASP A 52 12.32 15.14 -19.24
CA ASP A 52 13.79 15.17 -19.41
C ASP A 52 14.42 13.94 -18.75
N ALA A 53 13.92 12.75 -19.09
CA ALA A 53 14.58 11.51 -18.72
C ALA A 53 15.80 11.27 -19.62
N SER A 54 16.91 10.83 -19.02
CA SER A 54 18.12 10.45 -19.76
C SER A 54 17.85 9.23 -20.67
N LYS A 55 18.64 9.08 -21.74
CA LYS A 55 18.54 7.95 -22.69
C LYS A 55 18.76 6.59 -22.02
N ASP A 56 19.55 6.60 -20.95
CA ASP A 56 19.87 5.42 -20.16
C ASP A 56 18.83 5.13 -19.06
N ALA A 57 17.70 5.85 -19.06
CA ALA A 57 16.63 5.61 -18.10
C ALA A 57 15.94 4.26 -18.36
N ARG A 58 15.62 3.57 -17.27
CA ARG A 58 15.17 2.17 -17.32
C ARG A 58 14.16 1.87 -16.21
N ILE A 59 13.33 0.86 -16.44
CA ILE A 59 12.46 0.32 -15.40
C ILE A 59 13.21 -0.78 -14.66
N VAL A 60 13.28 -0.66 -13.34
CA VAL A 60 13.93 -1.63 -12.45
C VAL A 60 12.94 -2.13 -11.41
N THR A 61 13.06 -3.40 -11.06
CA THR A 61 12.33 -3.99 -9.92
C THR A 61 13.21 -3.92 -8.69
N LEU A 62 12.78 -3.23 -7.63
CA LEU A 62 13.46 -3.15 -6.33
C LEU A 62 12.47 -3.48 -5.22
N ASP A 63 12.97 -3.81 -4.03
CA ASP A 63 12.10 -4.06 -2.88
C ASP A 63 11.46 -2.77 -2.39
N ASN A 64 10.16 -2.83 -2.10
CA ASN A 64 9.44 -1.71 -1.55
C ASN A 64 9.85 -1.47 -0.10
N PRO A 65 10.25 -0.25 0.26
CA PRO A 65 10.83 0.01 1.57
C PRO A 65 9.86 -0.15 2.75
N ALA A 66 8.55 -0.15 2.51
CA ALA A 66 7.55 -0.32 3.55
C ALA A 66 7.22 -1.79 3.85
N ASN A 67 7.32 -2.69 2.86
CA ASN A 67 6.82 -4.06 2.98
C ASN A 67 7.74 -5.14 2.38
N ALA A 68 8.92 -4.76 1.88
CA ALA A 68 9.90 -5.62 1.23
C ALA A 68 9.37 -6.41 0.02
N THR A 69 8.27 -5.99 -0.60
CA THR A 69 7.73 -6.64 -1.80
C THR A 69 8.38 -6.09 -3.07
N PRO A 70 8.70 -6.93 -4.07
CA PRO A 70 9.27 -6.47 -5.33
C PRO A 70 8.32 -5.52 -6.05
N SER A 71 8.75 -4.28 -6.27
CA SER A 71 8.00 -3.20 -6.90
C SER A 71 8.79 -2.58 -8.05
N ARG A 72 8.09 -2.08 -9.07
CA ARG A 72 8.74 -1.44 -10.23
C ARG A 72 8.97 0.04 -9.97
N TYR A 73 10.17 0.51 -10.29
CA TYR A 73 10.59 1.90 -10.24
C TYR A 73 11.16 2.30 -11.58
N PHE A 74 11.02 3.58 -11.93
CA PHE A 74 11.73 4.18 -13.05
C PHE A 74 13.01 4.82 -12.53
N PHE A 75 14.16 4.37 -13.04
CA PHE A 75 15.47 4.86 -12.67
C PHE A 75 16.06 5.70 -13.79
N CYS A 76 16.50 6.91 -13.44
CA CYS A 76 17.26 7.79 -14.32
C CYS A 76 18.60 8.11 -13.66
N PRO A 77 19.75 7.83 -14.31
CA PRO A 77 21.08 8.07 -13.71
C PRO A 77 21.33 9.50 -13.25
N GLU A 78 20.73 10.48 -13.94
CA GLU A 78 20.90 11.90 -13.67
C GLU A 78 19.91 12.42 -12.60
N LYS A 79 18.67 11.91 -12.60
CA LYS A 79 17.58 12.44 -11.76
C LYS A 79 17.23 11.57 -10.55
N GLY A 80 17.69 10.32 -10.50
CA GLY A 80 17.39 9.35 -9.45
C GLY A 80 16.18 8.47 -9.75
N PHE A 81 15.44 8.11 -8.69
CA PHE A 81 14.38 7.11 -8.74
C PHE A 81 12.99 7.74 -8.72
N TYR A 82 12.07 7.07 -9.41
CA TYR A 82 10.67 7.43 -9.48
C TYR A 82 9.84 6.18 -9.17
N GLU A 83 8.87 6.33 -8.28
CA GLU A 83 7.90 5.29 -7.96
C GLU A 83 6.75 5.34 -8.97
N PHE A 84 6.26 4.17 -9.39
CA PHE A 84 5.05 4.10 -10.21
C PHE A 84 3.79 4.11 -9.35
N THR A 85 3.07 5.22 -9.35
CA THR A 85 1.73 5.30 -8.77
C THR A 85 0.71 4.83 -9.79
N ARG A 86 -0.06 3.79 -9.46
CA ARG A 86 -1.16 3.29 -10.31
C ARG A 86 -2.45 4.06 -10.03
N ILE A 87 -2.95 4.77 -11.03
CA ILE A 87 -4.31 5.30 -11.06
C ILE A 87 -5.17 4.28 -11.80
N ALA A 88 -6.08 3.65 -11.06
CA ALA A 88 -7.05 2.70 -11.61
C ALA A 88 -8.45 3.27 -11.48
N ALA A 89 -9.30 3.03 -12.48
CA ALA A 89 -10.71 3.35 -12.39
C ALA A 89 -11.39 2.52 -11.28
N PRO A 90 -12.38 3.07 -10.56
CA PRO A 90 -13.21 2.28 -9.65
C PRO A 90 -13.82 1.09 -10.40
N LYS A 91 -13.83 -0.10 -9.79
CA LYS A 91 -14.38 -1.32 -10.44
C LYS A 91 -15.86 -1.20 -10.88
N LYS A 92 -16.59 -0.24 -10.30
CA LYS A 92 -17.99 0.05 -10.62
C LYS A 92 -18.14 0.87 -11.90
N ASP A 93 -17.10 1.57 -12.32
CA ASP A 93 -17.06 2.34 -13.55
C ASP A 93 -16.31 1.53 -14.61
N CYS A 94 -17.00 1.08 -15.65
CA CYS A 94 -16.34 0.45 -16.80
C CYS A 94 -15.56 1.51 -17.58
N ARG A 95 -14.24 1.56 -17.40
CA ARG A 95 -13.35 2.43 -18.18
C ARG A 95 -12.33 1.58 -18.92
N SER A 96 -12.27 1.76 -20.24
CA SER A 96 -11.27 1.20 -21.15
C SER A 96 -10.51 2.36 -21.82
N TRP A 97 -9.30 2.07 -22.32
CA TRP A 97 -8.55 3.01 -23.15
C TRP A 97 -8.63 2.58 -24.61
N LEU A 98 -8.91 3.53 -25.50
CA LEU A 98 -8.62 3.38 -26.93
C LEU A 98 -7.30 4.12 -27.19
N ILE A 99 -6.28 3.38 -27.62
CA ILE A 99 -4.97 3.90 -27.96
C ILE A 99 -4.89 3.89 -29.49
N THR A 100 -4.63 5.04 -30.10
CA THR A 100 -4.50 5.14 -31.56
C THR A 100 -3.10 5.63 -31.91
N GLY A 101 -2.43 4.99 -32.87
CA GLY A 101 -1.25 5.58 -33.49
C GLY A 101 -1.65 6.70 -34.45
N GLU A 102 -0.79 7.72 -34.61
CA GLU A 102 -0.95 8.65 -35.72
C GLU A 102 -0.88 7.89 -37.07
N PRO A 103 -1.67 8.28 -38.08
CA PRO A 103 -1.51 7.74 -39.42
C PRO A 103 -0.11 8.11 -39.91
N SER A 104 0.75 7.10 -40.08
CA SER A 104 2.04 7.32 -40.73
C SER A 104 1.76 7.52 -42.22
N GLU A 105 2.12 8.68 -42.76
CA GLU A 105 1.96 9.00 -44.20
C GLU A 105 2.83 8.15 -45.13
N ASN A 106 3.52 7.11 -44.63
CA ASN A 106 4.45 6.28 -45.39
C ASN A 106 4.39 4.81 -44.93
N GLN A 107 3.31 4.08 -45.25
CA GLN A 107 3.35 2.62 -45.26
C GLN A 107 2.56 2.09 -46.46
N ASP A 108 3.27 1.95 -47.58
CA ASP A 108 2.91 0.95 -48.59
C ASP A 108 2.89 -0.42 -47.92
N GLU A 109 1.74 -1.07 -48.01
CA GLU A 109 1.41 -2.32 -47.34
C GLU A 109 2.28 -3.47 -47.87
N GLN A 110 3.15 -4.02 -47.02
CA GLN A 110 3.46 -5.45 -47.08
C GLN A 110 2.82 -6.13 -45.88
N PRO A 111 1.86 -7.04 -46.08
CA PRO A 111 1.24 -7.76 -44.98
C PRO A 111 2.25 -8.79 -44.46
N THR A 112 2.99 -8.42 -43.41
CA THR A 112 3.70 -9.44 -42.64
C THR A 112 2.63 -10.15 -41.81
N GLU A 113 2.50 -11.46 -42.01
CA GLU A 113 1.55 -12.36 -41.31
C GLU A 113 1.88 -12.45 -39.81
N GLU A 114 1.77 -11.36 -39.07
CA GLU A 114 1.71 -11.39 -37.63
C GLU A 114 0.25 -11.60 -37.22
N LYS A 115 0.00 -12.68 -36.46
CA LYS A 115 -1.28 -13.04 -35.86
C LYS A 115 -2.06 -11.78 -35.46
N GLN A 116 -3.11 -11.45 -36.20
CA GLN A 116 -3.93 -10.28 -35.93
C GLN A 116 -4.49 -10.39 -34.50
N ASP A 117 -3.99 -9.51 -33.64
CA ASP A 117 -4.47 -9.42 -32.28
C ASP A 117 -5.92 -8.89 -32.31
N PRO A 118 -6.92 -9.63 -31.81
CA PRO A 118 -8.33 -9.26 -31.96
C PRO A 118 -8.72 -7.94 -31.28
N ALA A 119 -7.87 -7.37 -30.42
CA ALA A 119 -8.11 -6.04 -29.84
C ALA A 119 -7.55 -4.88 -30.68
N ARG A 120 -6.92 -5.18 -31.82
CA ARG A 120 -6.34 -4.19 -32.73
C ARG A 120 -7.38 -3.76 -33.77
N ILE A 121 -7.79 -2.49 -33.73
CA ILE A 121 -8.69 -1.85 -34.72
C ILE A 121 -7.81 -0.97 -35.61
N GLY A 122 -7.37 -1.49 -36.76
CA GLY A 122 -6.41 -0.80 -37.64
C GLY A 122 -5.06 -0.58 -36.95
N SER A 123 -4.62 0.68 -36.83
CA SER A 123 -3.45 1.06 -36.02
C SER A 123 -3.76 1.23 -34.52
N GLY A 124 -5.04 1.14 -34.12
CA GLY A 124 -5.49 1.35 -32.76
C GLY A 124 -5.60 0.08 -31.93
N TYR A 125 -5.56 0.22 -30.61
CA TYR A 125 -5.61 -0.85 -29.62
C TYR A 125 -6.62 -0.50 -28.50
N ILE A 126 -7.50 -1.43 -28.15
CA ILE A 126 -8.42 -1.28 -27.01
C ILE A 126 -7.87 -2.01 -25.78
N ASN A 127 -7.51 -1.25 -24.74
CA ASN A 127 -7.15 -1.82 -23.45
C ASN A 127 -8.39 -1.89 -22.53
N LYS A 128 -8.73 -3.11 -22.08
CA LYS A 128 -9.85 -3.38 -21.18
C LYS A 128 -9.68 -2.71 -19.81
N THR A 129 -8.44 -2.58 -19.34
CA THR A 129 -8.12 -1.97 -18.06
C THR A 129 -7.73 -0.51 -18.26
N ALA A 130 -8.44 0.41 -17.60
CA ALA A 130 -8.06 1.83 -17.57
C ALA A 130 -6.97 2.16 -16.55
N ASP A 131 -5.91 1.34 -16.47
CA ASP A 131 -4.78 1.58 -15.56
C ASP A 131 -3.81 2.59 -16.17
N LEU A 132 -3.52 3.67 -15.43
CA LEU A 132 -2.51 4.68 -15.75
C LEU A 132 -1.41 4.64 -14.71
N PHE A 133 -0.16 4.48 -15.13
CA PHE A 133 1.00 4.47 -14.23
C PHE A 133 1.75 5.80 -14.32
N ILE A 134 1.91 6.50 -13.20
CA ILE A 134 2.62 7.78 -13.15
C ILE A 134 3.95 7.60 -12.43
N ALA A 135 5.05 7.98 -13.06
CA ALA A 135 6.37 8.02 -12.44
C ALA A 135 6.51 9.27 -11.56
N THR A 136 6.26 9.11 -10.26
CA THR A 136 6.39 10.18 -9.27
C THR A 136 7.79 10.19 -8.66
N PRO A 137 8.46 11.36 -8.53
CA PRO A 137 9.79 11.43 -7.93
C PRO A 137 9.81 10.83 -6.52
N MET A 138 10.73 9.90 -6.27
CA MET A 138 10.90 9.26 -4.97
C MET A 138 12.26 9.65 -4.39
N ASP A 139 12.32 9.92 -3.08
CA ASP A 139 13.62 10.12 -2.45
C ASP A 139 14.31 8.78 -2.23
N THR A 140 15.51 8.65 -2.80
CA THR A 140 16.46 7.56 -2.57
C THR A 140 16.68 7.20 -1.10
N LEU A 141 16.52 8.16 -0.19
CA LEU A 141 16.53 7.95 1.25
C LEU A 141 15.62 6.80 1.68
N PHE A 142 14.42 6.69 1.10
CA PHE A 142 13.49 5.64 1.48
C PHE A 142 13.94 4.28 0.96
N LEU A 143 14.60 4.21 -0.20
CA LEU A 143 15.09 2.95 -0.76
C LEU A 143 16.31 2.40 0.00
N ILE A 144 17.14 3.27 0.57
CA ILE A 144 18.32 2.86 1.35
C ILE A 144 17.97 2.53 2.80
N LEU A 145 16.88 3.09 3.33
CA LEU A 145 16.49 2.96 4.74
C LEU A 145 16.37 1.51 5.21
N PRO A 146 15.79 0.55 4.45
CA PRO A 146 15.72 -0.85 4.87
C PRO A 146 17.09 -1.52 5.08
N ALA A 147 18.13 -1.07 4.39
CA ALA A 147 19.49 -1.56 4.59
C ALA A 147 20.20 -0.89 5.78
N LEU A 148 19.78 0.33 6.11
CA LEU A 148 20.32 1.13 7.23
C LEU A 148 19.63 0.85 8.55
N ALA A 149 18.35 0.49 8.56
CA ALA A 149 17.58 0.31 9.78
C ALA A 149 17.88 -1.06 10.42
N PRO A 150 17.94 -1.14 11.77
CA PRO A 150 18.05 -2.41 12.45
C PRO A 150 16.78 -3.24 12.22
N LYS A 151 16.94 -4.53 11.91
CA LYS A 151 15.81 -5.45 11.66
C LYS A 151 15.03 -5.80 12.93
N SER A 152 15.58 -5.51 14.11
CA SER A 152 14.98 -5.80 15.41
C SER A 152 15.32 -4.71 16.42
N THR A 153 14.34 -4.32 17.24
CA THR A 153 14.50 -3.35 18.33
C THR A 153 15.43 -3.82 19.45
N LYS A 154 15.80 -5.12 19.47
CA LYS A 154 16.76 -5.68 20.41
C LYS A 154 18.22 -5.43 20.01
N ASP A 155 18.49 -5.18 18.73
CA ASP A 155 19.82 -4.81 18.22
C ASP A 155 20.03 -3.30 18.37
N THR A 156 20.23 -2.87 19.60
CA THR A 156 20.52 -1.46 19.96
C THR A 156 21.98 -1.08 19.70
N LYS A 157 22.86 -2.05 19.42
CA LYS A 157 24.29 -1.82 19.15
C LYS A 157 24.56 -1.83 17.66
N GLN A 158 24.16 -0.76 16.99
CA GLN A 158 24.48 -0.61 15.58
C GLN A 158 25.93 -0.13 15.43
N HIS A 159 26.78 -0.98 14.85
CA HIS A 159 28.17 -0.66 14.57
C HIS A 159 28.29 0.35 13.43
N PHE A 160 29.36 1.13 13.47
CA PHE A 160 29.80 1.93 12.34
C PHE A 160 30.27 0.97 11.23
N LEU A 161 29.71 1.13 10.03
CA LEU A 161 30.02 0.28 8.86
C LEU A 161 30.44 1.16 7.68
N ALA A 162 31.25 0.62 6.79
CA ALA A 162 31.67 1.32 5.59
C ALA A 162 30.49 1.47 4.61
N LEU A 163 30.61 2.41 3.67
CA LEU A 163 29.60 2.59 2.61
C LEU A 163 29.37 1.28 1.82
N GLU A 164 30.45 0.59 1.48
CA GLU A 164 30.41 -0.62 0.66
C GLU A 164 29.65 -1.75 1.39
N ASP A 165 29.75 -1.88 2.72
CA ASP A 165 28.96 -2.87 3.49
C ASP A 165 27.45 -2.68 3.33
N TYR A 166 26.99 -1.42 3.23
CA TYR A 166 25.58 -1.11 2.99
C TYR A 166 25.18 -1.34 1.54
N LEU A 167 26.06 -1.04 0.59
CA LEU A 167 25.83 -1.31 -0.83
C LEU A 167 25.77 -2.82 -1.11
N ASP A 168 26.57 -3.62 -0.40
CA ASP A 168 26.55 -5.07 -0.48
C ASP A 168 25.27 -5.66 0.10
N LYS A 169 24.75 -5.10 1.20
CA LYS A 169 23.41 -5.46 1.73
C LYS A 169 22.31 -5.16 0.72
N LEU A 170 22.35 -4.00 0.05
CA LEU A 170 21.39 -3.64 -1.00
C LEU A 170 21.51 -4.58 -2.21
N SER A 171 22.73 -4.87 -2.65
CA SER A 171 23.00 -5.80 -3.76
C SER A 171 22.57 -7.23 -3.45
N SER A 172 22.67 -7.64 -2.19
CA SER A 172 22.21 -8.95 -1.71
C SER A 172 20.70 -9.04 -1.61
N SER A 173 20.00 -7.92 -1.40
CA SER A 173 18.53 -7.88 -1.39
C SER A 173 17.92 -8.05 -2.79
N CYS A 174 18.54 -7.45 -3.81
CA CYS A 174 17.99 -7.46 -5.17
C CYS A 174 19.08 -7.47 -6.24
N SER A 175 18.93 -8.33 -7.24
CA SER A 175 19.85 -8.41 -8.39
C SER A 175 19.94 -7.11 -9.20
N HIS A 176 18.84 -6.35 -9.27
CA HIS A 176 18.85 -5.06 -9.96
C HIS A 176 19.65 -3.98 -9.21
N TRP A 177 19.73 -4.03 -7.88
CA TRP A 177 20.64 -3.15 -7.14
C TRP A 177 22.09 -3.39 -7.55
N LYS A 178 22.50 -4.66 -7.61
CA LYS A 178 23.83 -5.05 -8.09
C LYS A 178 24.09 -4.54 -9.51
N ALA A 179 23.16 -4.78 -10.44
CA ALA A 179 23.29 -4.32 -11.82
C ALA A 179 23.38 -2.79 -11.94
N LEU A 180 22.56 -2.05 -11.17
CA LEU A 180 22.59 -0.59 -11.17
C LEU A 180 23.90 -0.04 -10.63
N LEU A 181 24.40 -0.58 -9.52
CA LEU A 181 25.66 -0.14 -8.90
C LEU A 181 26.88 -0.45 -9.79
N SER A 182 26.86 -1.56 -10.52
CA SER A 182 27.92 -1.90 -11.48
C SER A 182 27.87 -1.05 -12.75
N GLN A 183 26.68 -0.74 -13.26
CA GLN A 183 26.51 -0.02 -14.53
C GLN A 183 26.60 1.51 -14.37
N TYR A 184 26.28 2.04 -13.20
CA TYR A 184 26.26 3.48 -12.94
C TYR A 184 27.08 3.86 -11.71
N PRO A 185 28.37 4.21 -11.91
CA PRO A 185 29.23 4.69 -10.82
C PRO A 185 28.70 5.96 -10.14
N SER A 186 27.91 6.78 -10.85
CA SER A 186 27.26 7.99 -10.31
C SER A 186 26.24 7.72 -9.21
N LEU A 187 25.76 6.48 -9.09
CA LEU A 187 24.79 6.09 -8.07
C LEU A 187 25.41 6.03 -6.67
N LYS A 188 26.67 5.57 -6.56
CA LYS A 188 27.40 5.49 -5.29
C LYS A 188 27.48 6.85 -4.55
N PRO A 189 27.96 7.95 -5.16
CA PRO A 189 28.02 9.25 -4.47
C PRO A 189 26.62 9.83 -4.19
N LEU A 190 25.59 9.46 -4.96
CA LEU A 190 24.21 9.86 -4.68
C LEU A 190 23.68 9.18 -3.41
N VAL A 191 23.94 7.88 -3.26
CA VAL A 191 23.61 7.11 -2.04
C VAL A 191 24.38 7.64 -0.84
N GLU A 192 25.69 7.84 -0.98
CA GLU A 192 26.56 8.34 0.08
C GLU A 192 26.10 9.72 0.59
N ARG A 193 25.79 10.65 -0.33
CA ARG A 193 25.26 11.98 0.02
C ARG A 193 23.98 11.87 0.85
N ARG A 194 23.12 10.90 0.54
CA ARG A 194 21.87 10.67 1.28
C ARG A 194 22.12 9.99 2.62
N MET A 195 23.06 9.05 2.70
CA MET A 195 23.48 8.42 3.94
C MET A 195 24.06 9.43 4.93
N ARG A 196 24.90 10.37 4.48
CA ARG A 196 25.48 11.41 5.34
C ARG A 196 24.43 12.29 6.04
N VAL A 197 23.26 12.45 5.43
CA VAL A 197 22.15 13.22 6.02
C VAL A 197 21.43 12.43 7.11
N LEU A 198 21.42 11.10 7.04
CA LEU A 198 20.72 10.21 7.98
C LEU A 198 21.62 9.65 9.08
N CYS A 199 22.90 9.51 8.79
CA CYS A 199 23.85 8.78 9.60
C CYS A 199 24.80 9.74 10.34
N ASP A 200 25.29 9.29 11.49
CA ASP A 200 26.54 9.79 12.07
C ASP A 200 27.70 9.25 11.24
N THR A 201 28.64 10.12 10.92
CA THR A 201 29.83 9.80 10.14
C THR A 201 31.05 9.93 11.02
N VAL A 202 31.92 8.92 11.00
CA VAL A 202 33.22 8.93 11.66
C VAL A 202 34.27 8.62 10.61
N ASP A 203 35.37 9.35 10.65
CA ASP A 203 36.51 9.13 9.77
C ASP A 203 37.45 8.09 10.40
N ALA A 204 37.65 6.96 9.73
CA ALA A 204 38.46 5.84 10.20
C ALA A 204 39.66 5.62 9.28
N GLY A 205 40.51 6.65 9.16
CA GLY A 205 41.70 6.62 8.31
C GLY A 205 41.37 7.01 6.88
N ASP A 206 41.19 6.00 6.02
CA ASP A 206 40.93 6.19 4.59
C ASP A 206 39.45 6.02 4.21
N GLU A 207 38.61 5.56 5.15
CA GLU A 207 37.20 5.28 4.92
C GLU A 207 36.28 6.00 5.91
N THR A 208 35.18 6.55 5.38
CA THR A 208 34.10 7.10 6.19
C THR A 208 33.16 5.98 6.64
N MET A 209 33.01 5.81 7.95
CA MET A 209 32.07 4.86 8.50
C MET A 209 30.76 5.56 8.88
N PHE A 210 29.65 4.86 8.65
CA PHE A 210 28.29 5.35 8.86
C PHE A 210 27.57 4.53 9.94
N ARG A 211 26.80 5.23 10.77
CA ARG A 211 25.82 4.63 11.70
C ARG A 211 24.53 5.42 11.63
N ILE A 212 23.37 4.79 11.46
CA ILE A 212 22.10 5.52 11.43
C ILE A 212 21.87 6.30 12.74
N SER A 213 21.46 7.56 12.61
CA SER A 213 21.11 8.40 13.75
C SER A 213 19.61 8.62 13.77
N MET A 214 18.94 8.21 14.84
CA MET A 214 17.49 8.35 14.96
C MET A 214 17.07 9.83 15.04
N GLU A 215 17.92 10.68 15.63
CA GLU A 215 17.70 12.13 15.71
C GLU A 215 17.76 12.79 14.32
N LYS A 216 18.77 12.43 13.50
CA LYS A 216 18.85 12.94 12.13
C LYS A 216 17.71 12.43 11.26
N LEU A 217 17.37 11.15 11.38
CA LEU A 217 16.26 10.54 10.65
C LEU A 217 14.94 11.23 10.98
N SER A 218 14.61 11.39 12.27
CA SER A 218 13.37 12.05 12.68
C SER A 218 13.30 13.50 12.22
N GLY A 219 14.40 14.26 12.31
CA GLY A 219 14.49 15.62 11.80
C GLY A 219 14.28 15.72 10.29
N VAL A 220 14.79 14.77 9.51
CA VAL A 220 14.58 14.73 8.05
C VAL A 220 13.14 14.36 7.70
N LEU A 221 12.55 13.38 8.41
CA LEU A 221 11.15 13.00 8.21
C LEU A 221 10.20 14.13 8.55
N LEU A 222 10.45 14.85 9.65
CA LEU A 222 9.66 16.01 10.05
C LEU A 222 9.73 17.14 9.01
N LYS A 223 10.93 17.48 8.52
CA LYS A 223 11.11 18.44 7.42
C LYS A 223 10.39 18.03 6.13
N LYS A 224 10.30 16.73 5.84
CA LYS A 224 9.55 16.20 4.69
C LYS A 224 8.04 16.33 4.90
N ALA A 225 7.55 16.04 6.11
CA ALA A 225 6.15 16.21 6.47
C ALA A 225 5.74 17.70 6.40
N GLU A 226 6.52 18.61 6.97
CA GLU A 226 6.29 20.05 6.87
C GLU A 226 6.24 20.53 5.40
N ARG A 227 7.17 20.05 4.56
CA ARG A 227 7.17 20.36 3.13
C ARG A 227 5.91 19.88 2.43
N MET A 228 5.41 18.71 2.81
CA MET A 228 4.17 18.14 2.26
C MET A 228 2.96 18.99 2.64
N VAL A 229 2.89 19.46 3.88
CA VAL A 229 1.76 20.26 4.39
C VAL A 229 1.82 21.72 3.94
N LYS A 230 2.98 22.25 3.55
CA LYS A 230 3.16 23.67 3.18
C LYS A 230 2.21 24.17 2.07
N ARG A 231 1.74 23.29 1.19
CA ARG A 231 0.79 23.62 0.11
C ARG A 231 -0.63 23.10 0.37
N GLY A 232 -0.91 22.69 1.60
CA GLY A 232 -2.11 21.95 1.97
C GLY A 232 -1.93 20.43 1.76
N LEU A 233 -2.66 19.65 2.55
CA LEU A 233 -2.80 18.22 2.32
C LEU A 233 -3.73 17.97 1.14
N PRO A 234 -3.53 16.91 0.35
CA PRO A 234 -4.52 16.49 -0.63
C PRO A 234 -5.88 16.26 0.06
N PRO A 235 -7.02 16.67 -0.54
CA PRO A 235 -8.33 16.55 0.10
C PRO A 235 -8.63 15.12 0.59
N SER A 236 -8.25 14.11 -0.20
CA SER A 236 -8.43 12.70 0.15
C SER A 236 -7.61 12.24 1.36
N MET A 237 -6.49 12.89 1.66
CA MET A 237 -5.69 12.65 2.85
C MET A 237 -6.21 13.45 4.04
N GLU A 238 -6.61 14.70 3.82
CA GLU A 238 -7.20 15.54 4.86
C GLU A 238 -8.49 14.91 5.41
N ASP A 239 -9.37 14.42 4.54
CA ASP A 239 -10.60 13.76 4.95
C ASP A 239 -10.30 12.53 5.84
N LYS A 240 -9.30 11.72 5.46
CA LYS A 240 -8.97 10.45 6.14
C LYS A 240 -8.11 10.57 7.38
N LEU A 241 -7.29 11.61 7.48
CA LEU A 241 -6.29 11.76 8.55
C LEU A 241 -6.65 12.88 9.52
N VAL A 242 -7.39 13.89 9.06
CA VAL A 242 -7.76 15.06 9.86
C VAL A 242 -9.25 15.01 10.18
N LYS A 243 -10.13 15.00 9.17
CA LYS A 243 -11.57 15.12 9.41
C LYS A 243 -12.15 13.92 10.14
N THR A 244 -11.85 12.69 9.70
CA THR A 244 -12.27 11.46 10.41
C THR A 244 -11.70 11.36 11.82
N ALA A 245 -10.49 11.87 12.06
CA ALA A 245 -9.85 11.83 13.38
C ALA A 245 -10.41 12.90 14.33
N LEU A 246 -10.86 14.03 13.79
CA LEU A 246 -11.50 15.13 14.53
C LEU A 246 -13.03 15.02 14.56
N GLU A 247 -13.61 14.03 13.87
CA GLU A 247 -15.03 13.75 13.91
C GLU A 247 -15.40 13.28 15.31
N VAL A 248 -16.25 14.04 15.99
CA VAL A 248 -16.69 13.73 17.35
C VAL A 248 -17.42 12.38 17.29
N PRO A 249 -17.07 11.39 18.13
CA PRO A 249 -17.79 10.12 18.16
C PRO A 249 -19.27 10.41 18.40
N VAL A 250 -20.12 9.99 17.46
CA VAL A 250 -21.57 10.15 17.61
C VAL A 250 -22.00 9.28 18.78
N MET A 251 -22.04 9.87 19.97
CA MET A 251 -22.69 9.28 21.13
C MET A 251 -24.17 9.22 20.80
N ASN A 252 -24.65 8.06 20.37
CA ASN A 252 -26.08 7.76 20.31
C ASN A 252 -26.63 7.83 21.73
N ILE A 253 -26.97 9.03 22.19
CA ILE A 253 -27.78 9.22 23.39
C ILE A 253 -29.20 8.83 22.98
N LYS A 254 -29.52 7.55 23.20
CA LYS A 254 -30.89 7.12 23.38
C LYS A 254 -31.33 7.69 24.74
N ARG A 255 -32.09 8.78 24.71
CA ARG A 255 -32.94 9.17 25.83
C ARG A 255 -34.34 9.39 25.28
N GLU A 256 -35.12 8.33 25.34
CA GLU A 256 -36.56 8.44 25.33
C GLU A 256 -37.00 9.20 26.60
N GLU A 257 -38.09 9.95 26.42
CA GLU A 257 -38.99 10.54 27.42
C GLU A 257 -38.81 12.03 27.79
N GLU A 258 -39.67 12.82 27.12
CA GLU A 258 -40.53 13.90 27.64
C GLU A 258 -39.92 15.09 28.38
N SER A 259 -39.98 16.27 27.76
CA SER A 259 -41.01 17.27 28.10
C SER A 259 -40.81 18.57 27.32
N THR A 260 -41.95 19.16 26.99
CA THR A 260 -42.23 20.32 26.16
C THR A 260 -41.94 21.68 26.83
N VAL A 261 -41.92 22.73 25.99
CA VAL A 261 -42.05 24.19 26.30
C VAL A 261 -40.74 24.91 26.64
N SER A 262 -40.07 25.56 25.68
CA SER A 262 -40.22 26.96 25.19
C SER A 262 -39.77 28.07 26.16
N THR A 263 -38.80 28.90 25.74
CA THR A 263 -38.93 30.36 25.42
C THR A 263 -37.67 31.20 25.79
N THR A 264 -37.19 31.95 24.78
CA THR A 264 -36.49 33.27 24.74
C THR A 264 -35.09 33.52 25.31
N GLU A 265 -34.16 33.70 24.36
CA GLU A 265 -33.31 34.88 24.11
C GLU A 265 -33.09 35.93 25.21
N GLN A 266 -31.81 36.24 25.50
CA GLN A 266 -31.22 37.59 25.38
C GLN A 266 -29.68 37.57 25.56
N THR A 267 -29.06 38.71 25.24
CA THR A 267 -27.82 38.86 24.48
C THR A 267 -26.70 39.54 25.30
N PHE A 268 -25.44 39.15 25.03
CA PHE A 268 -24.15 39.89 25.13
C PHE A 268 -23.40 40.16 26.47
N THR A 269 -22.11 39.75 26.43
CA THR A 269 -20.83 40.35 26.97
C THR A 269 -20.72 40.69 28.45
N GLU A 270 -19.61 40.51 29.18
CA GLU A 270 -18.18 40.30 28.88
C GLU A 270 -17.49 39.73 30.15
N THR A 271 -16.41 38.97 29.94
CA THR A 271 -15.15 38.90 30.73
C THR A 271 -15.19 39.09 32.26
N THR A 272 -14.72 38.08 33.03
CA THR A 272 -13.51 38.17 33.88
C THR A 272 -13.13 36.81 34.47
N THR A 273 -11.87 36.49 34.25
CA THR A 273 -11.01 35.44 34.79
C THR A 273 -11.02 35.35 36.33
N THR A 274 -11.15 34.16 36.92
CA THR A 274 -10.25 33.69 38.00
C THR A 274 -10.41 32.19 38.31
N THR A 275 -9.31 31.47 38.08
CA THR A 275 -8.78 30.29 38.79
C THR A 275 -9.49 29.85 40.07
N THR A 276 -9.77 28.55 40.21
CA THR A 276 -9.07 27.63 41.15
C THR A 276 -9.58 26.18 41.09
N THR A 277 -8.65 25.27 40.77
CA THR A 277 -8.33 23.98 41.41
C THR A 277 -9.37 22.87 41.68
N THR A 278 -8.88 21.64 41.38
CA THR A 278 -9.14 20.33 42.03
C THR A 278 -10.52 19.71 41.78
N THR A 279 -10.65 18.55 41.15
CA THR A 279 -10.13 17.25 41.61
C THR A 279 -10.18 16.19 40.50
N THR A 280 -9.15 15.36 40.49
CA THR A 280 -9.01 14.07 39.79
C THR A 280 -10.01 13.04 40.34
N PRO A 281 -10.44 12.08 39.50
CA PRO A 281 -10.34 10.69 39.95
C PRO A 281 -9.63 9.81 38.92
N SER A 282 -8.56 9.23 39.42
CA SER A 282 -7.82 8.08 38.94
C SER A 282 -8.69 6.85 38.72
N HIS A 283 -8.47 6.13 37.60
CA HIS A 283 -8.74 4.71 37.51
C HIS A 283 -7.51 3.97 36.97
N SER A 284 -6.87 3.27 37.90
CA SER A 284 -5.81 2.28 37.70
C SER A 284 -6.36 1.03 37.02
N ALA A 285 -5.65 0.50 36.02
CA ALA A 285 -5.78 -0.89 35.59
C ALA A 285 -4.56 -1.66 36.11
N ALA A 286 -4.83 -2.63 36.98
CA ALA A 286 -3.85 -3.43 37.70
C ALA A 286 -3.29 -4.57 36.84
N TYR A 287 -1.99 -4.81 36.99
CA TYR A 287 -1.31 -6.05 36.62
C TYR A 287 -1.60 -7.15 37.65
N PRO A 288 -1.71 -8.43 37.24
CA PRO A 288 -1.53 -9.54 38.17
C PRO A 288 -0.05 -9.89 38.30
N THR A 289 0.52 -9.62 39.47
CA THR A 289 1.77 -10.21 39.94
C THR A 289 1.43 -11.47 40.74
N THR A 290 1.96 -12.62 40.31
CA THR A 290 2.01 -13.84 41.12
C THR A 290 3.45 -14.06 41.54
N SER A 291 3.74 -13.92 42.83
CA SER A 291 5.02 -14.29 43.44
C SER A 291 4.81 -15.32 44.54
N ALA A 292 5.49 -16.46 44.43
CA ALA A 292 6.02 -17.32 45.51
C ALA A 292 6.66 -18.52 44.80
N GLY A 293 7.86 -19.02 45.12
CA GLY A 293 8.77 -18.75 46.22
C GLY A 293 10.05 -19.57 46.01
N SER A 294 11.07 -19.15 46.73
CA SER A 294 12.48 -19.55 46.73
C SER A 294 12.79 -21.05 46.83
N ALA A 295 13.86 -21.49 46.15
CA ALA A 295 14.82 -22.45 46.72
C ALA A 295 16.21 -22.28 46.07
N GLN A 296 17.18 -21.84 46.87
CA GLN A 296 18.62 -21.94 46.59
C GLN A 296 19.06 -23.40 46.47
N SER A 297 20.01 -23.69 45.59
CA SER A 297 21.10 -24.61 45.96
C SER A 297 22.36 -24.35 45.16
N LYS A 298 23.44 -24.16 45.92
CA LYS A 298 24.83 -24.08 45.49
C LYS A 298 25.28 -25.43 44.94
N LYS A 299 26.15 -25.46 43.92
CA LYS A 299 27.29 -26.38 43.97
C LYS A 299 28.48 -25.91 43.14
N THR A 300 29.62 -26.11 43.78
CA THR A 300 30.98 -25.69 43.51
C THR A 300 31.74 -26.92 43.00
N THR A 301 32.57 -26.72 41.96
CA THR A 301 33.92 -27.30 41.73
C THR A 301 34.12 -28.81 41.47
N THR A 302 35.10 -29.04 40.58
CA THR A 302 35.93 -30.24 40.29
C THR A 302 35.24 -31.37 39.54
N ARG A 303 35.83 -31.96 38.50
CA ARG A 303 37.24 -32.21 38.18
C ARG A 303 37.42 -32.34 36.66
#